data_AF-M4SMD7-F1
#
_entry.id   AF-M4SMD7-F1
#
_cell.length_a   1.000
_cell.length_b   1.000
_cell.length_c   1.000
_cell.angle_alpha   90.00
_cell.angle_beta   90.00
_cell.angle_gamma   90.00
#
_symmetry.space_group_name_H-M   'P 1'
#
loop_
_entity.id
_entity.type
_entity.pdbx_description
1 polymer ?
#
loop_
_entity_poly.entity_id
_entity_poly.type
_entity_poly.pdbx_seq_one_letter_code
_entity_poly.pdbx_strand_id
1 'polypeptide(L)'
;NMIVTEEQDGKLELPKETEKETIIAQANSRKGGIAQEVNQESEVPKIIVDMREFRSELPSILHKRGFHIEPCTLEVGDYVLTPNITVERKSINDLIESLANGRLYNQCNSMSRSYKTPVLLIEFDPNKPNEISTQHTSSKLALLTIHFPKLRILWCSSPSETAEIFEELKANSPQPDAETAMSIKTDQVIEDEDMKFNPVLKDILLKIPGIDSKNVNRVITKVKDLCALCVMSEEELTDVLENSKAAKIVFEFLN
;
A
#
# COMPACT_ATOMS: atom_id res chain seq x y z
N ASN A 1 -75.22 -28.57 11.43
CA ASN A 1 -74.82 -28.19 12.79
C ASN A 1 -73.68 -27.20 12.73
N MET A 2 -74.02 -25.91 12.85
CA MET A 2 -73.10 -24.86 13.25
C MET A 2 -72.86 -24.98 14.76
N ILE A 3 -71.60 -24.82 15.18
CA ILE A 3 -71.27 -24.18 16.46
C ILE A 3 -70.06 -23.29 16.17
N VAL A 4 -70.33 -21.99 16.12
CA VAL A 4 -69.35 -20.90 16.14
C VAL A 4 -69.07 -20.61 17.61
N THR A 5 -67.81 -20.32 17.94
CA THR A 5 -67.43 -19.65 19.18
C THR A 5 -66.70 -18.38 18.82
N GLU A 6 -67.35 -17.26 19.19
CA GLU A 6 -66.87 -15.89 19.37
C GLU A 6 -65.58 -15.89 20.25
N GLU A 7 -64.64 -14.95 20.24
CA GLU A 7 -64.63 -13.53 19.90
C GLU A 7 -63.18 -13.01 20.04
N GLN A 8 -62.96 -11.74 19.67
CA GLN A 8 -61.83 -10.83 20.00
C GLN A 8 -60.70 -10.62 18.98
N ASP A 9 -60.96 -9.62 18.14
CA ASP A 9 -60.02 -8.61 17.66
C ASP A 9 -59.00 -8.17 18.73
N GLY A 10 -57.73 -8.12 18.34
CA GLY A 10 -56.66 -7.54 19.14
C GLY A 10 -55.46 -7.19 18.28
N LYS A 11 -55.43 -5.94 17.77
CA LYS A 11 -54.21 -5.28 17.28
C LYS A 11 -53.08 -5.50 18.29
N LEU A 12 -52.03 -6.24 17.92
CA LEU A 12 -50.76 -6.15 18.65
C LEU A 12 -49.96 -4.96 18.10
N GLU A 13 -49.99 -3.89 18.88
CA GLU A 13 -49.19 -2.68 18.74
C GLU A 13 -47.69 -3.01 18.95
N LEU A 14 -46.85 -2.37 18.14
CA LEU A 14 -45.39 -2.31 18.31
C LEU A 14 -45.04 -1.70 19.67
N PRO A 15 -44.04 -2.23 20.42
CA PRO A 15 -43.62 -1.61 21.66
C PRO A 15 -43.05 -0.21 21.43
N LYS A 16 -43.62 0.75 22.16
CA LYS A 16 -43.28 2.18 22.15
C LYS A 16 -41.88 2.43 22.69
N GLU A 17 -41.18 3.31 21.99
CA GLU A 17 -39.98 4.01 22.43
C GLU A 17 -40.16 4.58 23.84
N THR A 18 -39.23 4.28 24.75
CA THR A 18 -39.12 4.98 26.04
C THR A 18 -37.71 5.57 26.15
N GLU A 19 -37.66 6.86 25.80
CA GLU A 19 -36.89 7.95 26.40
C GLU A 19 -35.61 7.64 27.22
N LYS A 20 -34.50 8.16 26.67
CA LYS A 20 -33.52 9.05 27.31
C LYS A 20 -32.99 8.65 28.70
N GLU A 21 -31.79 8.07 28.71
CA GLU A 21 -30.82 8.32 29.79
C GLU A 21 -29.53 8.91 29.22
N THR A 22 -29.49 10.24 29.33
CA THR A 22 -28.32 11.09 29.19
C THR A 22 -27.39 10.81 30.37
N ILE A 23 -26.26 10.15 30.15
CA ILE A 23 -25.19 10.08 31.17
C ILE A 23 -24.51 11.44 31.18
N ILE A 24 -25.03 12.31 32.05
CA ILE A 24 -24.48 13.63 32.35
C ILE A 24 -23.20 13.45 33.17
N ALA A 25 -22.18 14.16 32.71
CA ALA A 25 -20.88 14.37 33.30
C ALA A 25 -20.91 14.57 34.83
N GLN A 26 -20.12 13.77 35.54
CA GLN A 26 -19.61 14.15 36.84
C GLN A 26 -18.39 15.07 36.65
N ALA A 27 -18.68 16.37 36.68
CA ALA A 27 -17.70 17.44 36.80
C ALA A 27 -17.00 17.36 38.17
N ASN A 28 -15.77 16.85 38.19
CA ASN A 28 -14.83 17.13 39.28
C ASN A 28 -14.05 18.41 38.91
N SER A 29 -14.57 19.57 39.33
CA SER A 29 -13.84 20.83 39.22
C SER A 29 -12.81 20.94 40.35
N ARG A 30 -11.51 20.92 40.02
CA ARG A 30 -10.48 21.54 40.87
C ARG A 30 -9.26 21.98 40.06
N LYS A 31 -9.31 23.26 39.66
CA LYS A 31 -8.22 24.23 39.44
C LYS A 31 -6.87 23.74 38.85
N GLY A 32 -6.57 24.27 37.66
CA GLY A 32 -5.33 25.03 37.43
C GLY A 32 -4.39 24.47 36.36
N GLY A 33 -4.42 25.06 35.17
CA GLY A 33 -3.39 24.87 34.13
C GLY A 33 -3.99 24.74 32.74
N ILE A 34 -3.95 25.82 31.96
CA ILE A 34 -4.23 25.77 30.52
C ILE A 34 -3.07 24.99 29.87
N ALA A 35 -3.22 23.69 29.74
CA ALA A 35 -2.63 22.99 28.61
C ALA A 35 -3.73 22.96 27.55
N GLN A 36 -3.51 23.63 26.42
CA GLN A 36 -4.27 23.31 25.22
C GLN A 36 -3.97 21.85 24.91
N GLU A 37 -4.87 20.96 25.31
CA GLU A 37 -4.97 19.64 24.71
C GLU A 37 -5.28 19.89 23.25
N VAL A 38 -4.24 19.81 22.41
CA VAL A 38 -4.42 19.61 20.99
C VAL A 38 -5.09 18.25 20.90
N ASN A 39 -6.43 18.25 20.84
CA ASN A 39 -7.23 17.11 20.41
C ASN A 39 -6.80 16.81 18.96
N GLN A 40 -5.70 16.07 18.80
CA GLN A 40 -5.56 15.21 17.63
C GLN A 40 -6.63 14.14 17.82
N GLU A 41 -7.81 14.36 17.25
CA GLU A 41 -8.72 13.26 16.96
C GLU A 41 -7.90 12.28 16.13
N SER A 42 -7.45 11.20 16.76
CA SER A 42 -6.73 10.13 16.11
C SER A 42 -7.71 9.49 15.14
N GLU A 43 -7.65 9.93 13.88
CA GLU A 43 -8.49 9.47 12.80
C GLU A 43 -8.40 7.94 12.72
N VAL A 44 -9.56 7.27 12.77
CA VAL A 44 -9.64 5.80 12.81
C VAL A 44 -8.89 5.24 11.59
N PRO A 45 -7.94 4.31 11.76
CA PRO A 45 -7.13 3.83 10.65
C PRO A 45 -8.00 3.13 9.61
N LYS A 46 -7.93 3.58 8.36
CA LYS A 46 -8.77 3.13 7.26
C LYS A 46 -8.05 2.21 6.28
N ILE A 47 -8.68 1.14 5.82
CA ILE A 47 -8.15 0.27 4.77
C ILE A 47 -9.21 0.12 3.68
N ILE A 48 -8.82 0.33 2.43
CA ILE A 48 -9.68 0.06 1.29
C ILE A 48 -9.49 -1.40 0.91
N VAL A 49 -10.60 -2.12 0.71
CA VAL A 49 -10.62 -3.55 0.44
C VAL A 49 -11.42 -3.82 -0.83
N ASP A 50 -10.84 -4.59 -1.75
CA ASP A 50 -11.57 -5.04 -2.93
C ASP A 50 -12.77 -5.92 -2.55
N MET A 51 -13.93 -5.67 -3.17
CA MET A 51 -15.16 -6.40 -2.86
C MET A 51 -15.05 -7.93 -2.99
N ARG A 52 -14.17 -8.44 -3.87
CA ARG A 52 -13.96 -9.89 -4.06
C ARG A 52 -13.30 -10.53 -2.84
N GLU A 53 -12.57 -9.74 -2.07
CA GLU A 53 -11.76 -10.20 -0.94
C GLU A 53 -12.58 -10.41 0.34
N PHE A 54 -13.82 -9.92 0.39
CA PHE A 54 -14.78 -10.22 1.46
C PHE A 54 -15.21 -11.69 1.53
N ARG A 55 -14.75 -12.53 0.59
CA ARG A 55 -14.87 -13.99 0.68
C ARG A 55 -13.87 -14.61 1.65
N SER A 56 -12.84 -13.87 2.06
CA SER A 56 -11.84 -14.31 3.03
C SER A 56 -12.18 -13.82 4.46
N GLU A 57 -11.49 -14.36 5.46
CA GLU A 57 -11.69 -13.98 6.86
C GLU A 57 -10.99 -12.66 7.24
N LEU A 58 -9.99 -12.24 6.45
CA LEU A 58 -9.09 -11.14 6.80
C LEU A 58 -9.82 -9.78 6.97
N PRO A 59 -10.77 -9.37 6.09
CA PRO A 59 -11.51 -8.12 6.29
C PRO A 59 -12.27 -8.08 7.62
N SER A 60 -12.83 -9.22 8.05
CA SER A 60 -13.53 -9.33 9.34
C SER A 60 -12.58 -9.20 10.53
N ILE A 61 -11.36 -9.73 10.42
CA ILE A 61 -10.32 -9.64 11.46
C ILE A 61 -9.79 -8.20 11.54
N LEU A 62 -9.54 -7.55 10.41
CA LEU A 62 -9.11 -6.15 10.35
C LEU A 62 -10.16 -5.23 11.01
N HIS A 63 -11.44 -5.42 10.69
CA HIS A 63 -12.51 -4.65 11.34
C HIS A 63 -12.54 -4.85 12.85
N LYS A 64 -12.39 -6.10 13.34
CA LYS A 64 -12.31 -6.41 14.78
C LYS A 64 -11.11 -5.78 15.48
N ARG A 65 -10.01 -5.55 14.75
CA ARG A 65 -8.82 -4.83 15.26
C ARG A 65 -8.96 -3.30 15.25
N GLY A 66 -10.10 -2.77 14.81
CA GLY A 66 -10.39 -1.33 14.86
C GLY A 66 -10.06 -0.58 13.56
N PHE A 67 -9.78 -1.28 12.46
CA PHE A 67 -9.70 -0.63 11.16
C PHE A 67 -11.09 -0.29 10.64
N HIS A 68 -11.24 0.92 10.10
CA HIS A 68 -12.37 1.25 9.25
C HIS A 68 -12.16 0.58 7.87
N ILE A 69 -13.06 -0.32 7.50
CA ILE A 69 -12.98 -1.06 6.23
C ILE A 69 -13.86 -0.36 5.20
N GLU A 70 -13.25 0.12 4.13
CA GLU A 70 -13.93 0.78 3.01
C GLU A 70 -13.99 -0.18 1.80
N PRO A 71 -15.15 -0.76 1.47
CA PRO A 71 -15.27 -1.69 0.35
C PRO A 71 -15.32 -0.94 -0.99
N CYS A 72 -14.45 -1.32 -1.93
CA CYS A 72 -14.41 -0.76 -3.29
C CYS A 72 -14.23 -1.86 -4.36
N THR A 73 -14.53 -1.56 -5.63
CA THR A 73 -14.03 -2.38 -6.74
C THR A 73 -12.67 -1.84 -7.16
N LEU A 74 -11.60 -2.62 -6.96
CA LEU A 74 -10.25 -2.24 -7.34
C LEU A 74 -9.84 -2.97 -8.61
N GLU A 75 -9.25 -2.25 -9.56
CA GLU A 75 -8.60 -2.91 -10.71
C GLU A 75 -7.21 -3.44 -10.35
N VAL A 76 -6.52 -2.81 -9.39
CA VAL A 76 -5.13 -3.10 -9.01
C VAL A 76 -5.02 -3.34 -7.51
N GLY A 77 -4.59 -4.55 -7.13
CA GLY A 77 -4.43 -4.98 -5.74
C GLY A 77 -5.74 -5.38 -5.05
N ASP A 78 -5.61 -6.05 -3.91
CA ASP A 78 -6.75 -6.51 -3.10
C ASP A 78 -6.99 -5.58 -1.90
N TYR A 79 -5.93 -4.97 -1.38
CA TYR A 79 -5.98 -4.02 -0.26
C TYR A 79 -5.13 -2.78 -0.56
N VAL A 80 -5.63 -1.61 -0.19
CA VAL A 80 -4.85 -0.37 -0.19
C VAL A 80 -4.71 0.11 1.25
N LEU A 81 -3.50 0.04 1.78
CA LEU A 81 -3.22 0.38 3.19
C LEU A 81 -2.98 1.88 3.37
N THR A 82 -2.33 2.49 2.38
CA THR A 82 -1.97 3.91 2.32
C THR A 82 -2.00 4.35 0.85
N PRO A 83 -1.95 5.66 0.53
CA PRO A 83 -1.83 6.13 -0.85
C PRO A 83 -0.64 5.54 -1.63
N ASN A 84 0.38 5.02 -0.93
CA ASN A 84 1.60 4.49 -1.53
C ASN A 84 1.71 2.95 -1.48
N ILE A 85 0.93 2.28 -0.64
CA ILE A 85 1.06 0.86 -0.33
C ILE A 85 -0.19 0.11 -0.77
N THR A 86 -0.01 -0.79 -1.74
CA THR A 86 -1.02 -1.77 -2.14
C THR A 86 -0.55 -3.17 -1.78
N VAL A 87 -1.50 -4.05 -1.47
CA VAL A 87 -1.24 -5.46 -1.19
C VAL A 87 -2.07 -6.33 -2.13
N GLU A 88 -1.41 -7.30 -2.77
CA GLU A 88 -2.04 -8.45 -3.41
C GLU A 88 -1.87 -9.65 -2.48
N ARG A 89 -2.97 -10.24 -2.04
CA ARG A 89 -3.00 -11.38 -1.12
C ARG A 89 -3.10 -12.67 -1.92
N LYS A 90 -2.27 -13.66 -1.58
CA LYS A 90 -2.23 -14.93 -2.30
C LYS A 90 -2.05 -16.13 -1.40
N SER A 91 -2.90 -17.13 -1.59
CA SER A 91 -2.66 -18.47 -1.04
C SER A 91 -1.51 -19.15 -1.77
N ILE A 92 -0.90 -20.17 -1.16
CA ILE A 92 0.15 -20.96 -1.83
C ILE A 92 -0.33 -21.59 -3.15
N ASN A 93 -1.56 -22.10 -3.19
CA ASN A 93 -2.09 -22.73 -4.41
C ASN A 93 -2.31 -21.70 -5.52
N ASP A 94 -2.92 -20.55 -5.19
CA ASP A 94 -3.10 -19.45 -6.14
C ASP A 94 -1.76 -18.88 -6.62
N LEU A 95 -0.74 -18.87 -5.76
CA LEU A 95 0.61 -18.44 -6.10
C LEU A 95 1.22 -19.36 -7.17
N ILE A 96 1.15 -20.67 -6.95
CA ILE A 96 1.68 -21.66 -7.90
C ILE A 96 0.95 -21.54 -9.25
N GLU A 97 -0.38 -21.51 -9.24
CA GLU A 97 -1.17 -21.40 -10.46
C GLU A 97 -0.90 -20.10 -11.21
N SER A 98 -0.84 -18.98 -10.49
CA SER A 98 -0.61 -17.67 -11.09
C SER A 98 0.83 -17.46 -11.60
N LEU A 99 1.81 -18.13 -11.00
CA LEU A 99 3.18 -18.22 -11.52
C LEU A 99 3.27 -19.15 -12.73
N ALA A 100 2.43 -20.19 -12.79
CA ALA A 100 2.39 -21.11 -13.91
C ALA A 100 1.81 -20.44 -15.17
N ASN A 101 0.70 -19.71 -15.03
CA ASN A 101 -0.01 -19.07 -16.14
C ASN A 101 0.41 -17.60 -16.41
N GLY A 102 1.35 -17.06 -15.63
CA GLY A 102 1.85 -15.69 -15.80
C GLY A 102 0.94 -14.58 -15.24
N ARG A 103 -0.23 -14.92 -14.69
CA ARG A 103 -1.16 -13.95 -14.08
C ARG A 103 -0.49 -13.09 -13.02
N LEU A 104 0.36 -13.68 -12.17
CA LEU A 104 1.04 -12.94 -11.10
C LEU A 104 1.97 -11.85 -11.65
N TYR A 105 2.65 -12.10 -12.76
CA TYR A 105 3.54 -11.12 -13.37
C TYR A 105 2.77 -9.85 -13.77
N ASN A 106 1.59 -10.02 -14.39
CA ASN A 106 0.75 -8.89 -14.79
C ASN A 106 0.21 -8.12 -13.57
N GLN A 107 -0.16 -8.83 -12.51
CA GLN A 107 -0.59 -8.22 -11.25
C GLN A 107 0.56 -7.39 -10.62
N CYS A 108 1.76 -7.96 -10.53
CA CYS A 108 2.94 -7.25 -10.03
C CYS A 108 3.33 -6.05 -10.90
N ASN A 109 3.21 -6.16 -12.23
CA ASN A 109 3.45 -5.04 -13.15
C ASN A 109 2.46 -3.89 -12.93
N SER A 110 1.17 -4.21 -12.80
CA SER A 110 0.11 -3.22 -12.57
C SER A 110 0.28 -2.52 -11.22
N MET A 111 0.55 -3.30 -10.16
CA MET A 111 0.84 -2.75 -8.84
C MET A 111 2.11 -1.88 -8.82
N SER A 112 3.20 -2.33 -9.46
CA SER A 112 4.48 -1.60 -9.47
C SER A 112 4.44 -0.29 -10.25
N ARG A 113 3.53 -0.20 -11.24
CA ARG A 113 3.25 1.05 -11.96
C ARG A 113 2.37 1.98 -11.14
N SER A 114 1.42 1.43 -10.38
CA SER A 114 0.38 2.22 -9.73
C SER A 114 0.72 2.66 -8.31
N TYR A 115 1.64 1.96 -7.65
CA TYR A 115 1.97 2.20 -6.25
C TYR A 115 3.47 2.21 -6.04
N LYS A 116 3.92 3.11 -5.16
CA LYS A 116 5.33 3.23 -4.80
C LYS A 116 5.86 1.98 -4.09
N THR A 117 5.01 1.31 -3.32
CA THR A 117 5.37 0.12 -2.55
C THR A 117 4.32 -0.97 -2.77
N PRO A 118 4.47 -1.74 -3.86
CA PRO A 118 3.63 -2.91 -4.10
C PRO A 118 4.08 -4.06 -3.19
N VAL A 119 3.11 -4.70 -2.54
CA VAL A 119 3.36 -5.80 -1.60
C VAL A 119 2.64 -7.05 -2.10
N LEU A 120 3.37 -8.16 -2.23
CA LEU A 120 2.82 -9.49 -2.41
C LEU A 120 2.78 -10.17 -1.04
N LEU A 121 1.59 -10.38 -0.51
CA LEU A 121 1.35 -11.11 0.72
C LEU A 121 1.07 -12.58 0.40
N ILE A 122 1.97 -13.47 0.82
CA ILE A 122 1.83 -14.91 0.64
C ILE A 122 1.39 -15.53 1.97
N GLU A 123 0.19 -16.08 1.98
CA GLU A 123 -0.35 -16.79 3.14
C GLU A 123 -0.20 -18.30 2.98
N PHE A 124 0.27 -18.94 4.05
CA PHE A 124 0.42 -20.40 4.13
C PHE A 124 -0.14 -20.94 5.44
N ASP A 125 -0.66 -22.17 5.39
CA ASP A 125 -1.08 -22.89 6.59
C ASP A 125 0.06 -23.80 7.03
N PRO A 126 0.69 -23.56 8.20
CA PRO A 126 1.81 -24.37 8.68
C PRO A 126 1.41 -25.83 8.94
N ASN A 127 0.12 -26.12 9.11
CA ASN A 127 -0.38 -27.47 9.33
C ASN A 127 -0.65 -28.24 8.03
N LYS A 128 -0.62 -27.55 6.89
CA LYS A 128 -0.77 -28.15 5.56
C LYS A 128 0.56 -28.04 4.82
N PRO A 129 1.47 -29.02 5.00
CA PRO A 129 2.69 -29.06 4.21
C PRO A 129 2.30 -29.21 2.75
N ASN A 130 2.48 -28.15 1.97
CA ASN A 130 2.26 -28.19 0.54
C ASN A 130 3.43 -28.95 -0.09
N GLU A 131 3.15 -30.03 -0.81
CA GLU A 131 4.12 -30.74 -1.67
C GLU A 131 4.44 -29.88 -2.91
N ILE A 132 5.03 -28.70 -2.68
CA ILE A 132 5.47 -27.84 -3.76
C ILE A 132 6.66 -28.53 -4.41
N SER A 133 6.67 -28.68 -5.75
CA SER A 133 7.94 -28.84 -6.47
C SER A 133 8.72 -27.54 -6.29
N THR A 134 9.46 -27.46 -5.18
CA THR A 134 10.08 -26.25 -4.64
C THR A 134 11.03 -25.59 -5.62
N GLN A 135 11.55 -26.34 -6.61
CA GLN A 135 12.56 -25.85 -7.55
C GLN A 135 11.98 -24.88 -8.60
N HIS A 136 10.79 -25.15 -9.15
CA HIS A 136 10.23 -24.30 -10.21
C HIS A 136 9.61 -23.01 -9.68
N THR A 137 8.91 -23.09 -8.55
CA THR A 137 8.24 -21.94 -7.93
C THR A 137 9.26 -20.95 -7.36
N SER A 138 10.31 -21.45 -6.69
CA SER A 138 11.35 -20.58 -6.12
C SER A 138 12.12 -19.82 -7.20
N SER A 139 12.50 -20.49 -8.30
CA SER A 139 13.18 -19.86 -9.43
C SER A 139 12.33 -18.76 -10.08
N LYS A 140 11.03 -19.01 -10.28
CA LYS A 140 10.11 -18.00 -10.83
C LYS A 140 9.88 -16.84 -9.88
N LEU A 141 9.80 -17.09 -8.57
CA LEU A 141 9.66 -16.03 -7.57
C LEU A 141 10.91 -15.16 -7.50
N ALA A 142 12.10 -15.75 -7.56
CA ALA A 142 13.37 -15.01 -7.64
C ALA A 142 13.46 -14.17 -8.92
N LEU A 143 13.03 -14.70 -10.06
CA LEU A 143 12.98 -13.92 -11.30
C LEU A 143 12.00 -12.73 -11.19
N LEU A 144 10.88 -12.94 -10.49
CA LEU A 144 9.87 -11.92 -10.28
C LEU A 144 10.38 -10.78 -9.38
N THR A 145 11.16 -11.07 -8.33
CA THR A 145 11.79 -10.03 -7.49
C THR A 145 12.88 -9.26 -8.21
N ILE A 146 13.63 -9.91 -9.12
CA ILE A 146 14.62 -9.22 -9.97
C ILE A 146 13.92 -8.26 -10.94
N HIS A 147 12.80 -8.69 -11.54
CA HIS A 147 12.07 -7.89 -12.51
C HIS A 147 11.34 -6.69 -11.87
N PHE A 148 10.84 -6.84 -10.63
CA PHE A 148 10.11 -5.80 -9.91
C PHE A 148 10.86 -5.39 -8.64
N PRO A 149 11.89 -4.51 -8.74
CA PRO A 149 12.73 -4.16 -7.59
C PRO A 149 11.99 -3.41 -6.47
N LYS A 150 10.83 -2.80 -6.77
CA LYS A 150 9.95 -2.16 -5.77
C LYS A 150 9.11 -3.18 -4.98
N LEU A 151 8.91 -4.38 -5.52
CA LEU A 151 8.03 -5.40 -4.94
C LEU A 151 8.58 -5.92 -3.62
N ARG A 152 7.74 -5.88 -2.58
CA ARG A 152 8.02 -6.48 -1.28
C ARG A 152 7.22 -7.76 -1.14
N ILE A 153 7.84 -8.80 -0.62
CA ILE A 153 7.17 -10.07 -0.34
C ILE A 153 7.06 -10.23 1.16
N LEU A 154 5.83 -10.46 1.64
CA LEU A 154 5.54 -10.79 3.03
C LEU A 154 5.01 -12.21 3.10
N TRP A 155 5.47 -12.97 4.08
CA TRP A 155 5.02 -14.33 4.34
C TRP A 155 4.28 -14.34 5.66
N CYS A 156 3.04 -14.82 5.67
CA CYS A 156 2.22 -14.87 6.86
C CYS A 156 1.63 -16.26 7.05
N SER A 157 1.63 -16.73 8.29
CA SER A 157 1.13 -18.05 8.66
C SER A 157 -0.33 -18.02 9.11
N SER A 158 -0.90 -16.83 9.34
CA SER A 158 -2.31 -16.64 9.68
C SER A 158 -2.83 -15.25 9.31
N PRO A 159 -4.15 -15.09 9.07
CA PRO A 159 -4.76 -13.78 8.85
C PRO A 159 -4.64 -12.81 10.05
N SER A 160 -4.52 -13.34 11.28
CA SER A 160 -4.30 -12.49 12.46
C SER A 160 -2.91 -11.84 12.44
N GLU A 161 -1.89 -12.59 12.03
CA GLU A 161 -0.52 -12.08 11.84
C GLU A 161 -0.49 -11.04 10.71
N THR A 162 -1.19 -11.31 9.60
CA THR A 162 -1.38 -10.32 8.52
C THR A 162 -1.95 -9.00 9.05
N ALA A 163 -2.97 -9.07 9.91
CA ALA A 163 -3.61 -7.87 10.45
C ALA A 163 -2.69 -7.05 11.38
N GLU A 164 -1.78 -7.71 12.10
CA GLU A 164 -0.74 -7.06 12.90
C GLU A 164 0.28 -6.35 12.01
N ILE A 165 0.73 -7.01 10.95
CA ILE A 165 1.66 -6.40 9.99
C ILE A 165 1.00 -5.21 9.27
N PHE A 166 -0.30 -5.28 8.96
CA PHE A 166 -1.03 -4.16 8.35
C PHE A 166 -1.07 -2.94 9.28
N GLU A 167 -1.17 -3.16 10.59
CA GLU A 167 -1.09 -2.09 11.61
C GLU A 167 0.28 -1.43 11.61
N GLU A 168 1.36 -2.21 11.61
CA GLU A 168 2.72 -1.70 11.57
C GLU A 168 3.04 -0.95 10.26
N LEU A 169 2.63 -1.50 9.11
CA LEU A 169 2.85 -0.87 7.80
C LEU A 169 2.09 0.44 7.64
N LYS A 170 0.95 0.57 8.32
CA LYS A 170 0.12 1.78 8.27
C LYS A 170 0.55 2.82 9.30
N ALA A 171 1.30 2.44 10.34
CA ALA A 171 1.74 3.34 11.38
C ALA A 171 2.44 4.57 10.79
N ASN A 172 2.04 5.76 11.24
CA ASN A 172 2.58 7.06 10.80
C ASN A 172 2.44 7.37 9.29
N SER A 173 1.54 6.67 8.58
CA SER A 173 1.27 6.91 7.16
C SER A 173 -0.09 7.57 6.93
N PRO A 174 -0.24 8.37 5.85
CA PRO A 174 -1.52 8.98 5.52
C PRO A 174 -2.60 7.94 5.19
N GLN A 175 -3.86 8.29 5.45
CA GLN A 175 -5.00 7.45 5.11
C GLN A 175 -5.17 7.37 3.58
N PRO A 176 -5.57 6.20 3.04
CA PRO A 176 -5.87 6.07 1.63
C PRO A 176 -7.21 6.73 1.29
N ASP A 177 -7.38 7.13 0.04
CA ASP A 177 -8.62 7.71 -0.48
C ASP A 177 -9.28 6.75 -1.49
N ALA A 178 -10.58 6.51 -1.34
CA ALA A 178 -11.32 5.53 -2.12
C ALA A 178 -11.53 5.96 -3.57
N GLU A 179 -11.83 7.25 -3.80
CA GLU A 179 -12.00 7.77 -5.15
C GLU A 179 -10.70 7.64 -5.93
N THR A 180 -9.58 8.00 -5.31
CA THR A 180 -8.24 7.84 -5.89
C THR A 180 -7.93 6.38 -6.21
N ALA A 181 -8.14 5.46 -5.25
CA ALA A 181 -7.88 4.04 -5.45
C ALA A 181 -8.74 3.41 -6.57
N MET A 182 -10.01 3.80 -6.69
CA MET A 182 -10.91 3.35 -7.75
C MET A 182 -10.58 3.94 -9.13
N SER A 183 -9.94 5.13 -9.16
CA SER A 183 -9.55 5.78 -10.41
C SER A 183 -8.34 5.15 -11.08
N ILE A 184 -7.51 4.42 -10.30
CA ILE A 184 -6.33 3.69 -10.78
C ILE A 184 -6.81 2.51 -11.64
N LYS A 185 -6.47 2.55 -12.93
CA LYS A 185 -6.78 1.49 -13.89
C LYS A 185 -5.53 0.74 -14.31
N THR A 186 -5.71 -0.51 -14.73
CA THR A 186 -4.61 -1.39 -15.17
C THR A 186 -3.79 -0.81 -16.34
N ASP A 187 -4.45 -0.04 -17.22
CA ASP A 187 -3.84 0.61 -18.39
C ASP A 187 -3.30 2.03 -18.12
N GLN A 188 -3.51 2.58 -16.93
CA GLN A 188 -2.94 3.88 -16.58
C GLN A 188 -1.49 3.70 -16.17
N VAL A 189 -0.58 4.22 -16.99
CA VAL A 189 0.79 4.48 -16.57
C VAL A 189 0.71 5.65 -15.60
N ILE A 190 0.75 5.38 -14.29
CA ILE A 190 1.05 6.46 -13.35
C ILE A 190 2.47 6.89 -13.72
N GLU A 191 2.59 8.14 -14.19
CA GLU A 191 3.89 8.78 -14.34
C GLU A 191 4.49 8.86 -12.93
N ASP A 192 5.26 7.85 -12.53
CA ASP A 192 6.34 8.05 -11.57
C ASP A 192 7.08 9.30 -12.08
N GLU A 193 7.29 10.32 -11.24
CA GLU A 193 8.18 11.42 -11.63
C GLU A 193 9.57 10.87 -12.03
N ASP A 194 9.93 9.70 -11.49
CA ASP A 194 11.11 8.91 -11.86
C ASP A 194 11.02 8.22 -13.25
N MET A 195 9.82 8.02 -13.82
CA MET A 195 9.58 7.50 -15.19
C MET A 195 9.51 8.59 -16.25
N LYS A 196 9.47 9.89 -15.90
CA LYS A 196 9.66 10.98 -16.90
C LYS A 196 11.00 10.86 -17.62
N PHE A 197 11.96 10.18 -17.00
CA PHE A 197 13.29 9.99 -17.54
C PHE A 197 13.56 8.52 -17.81
N ASN A 198 14.33 8.25 -18.87
CA ASN A 198 14.68 6.91 -19.28
C ASN A 198 15.38 6.16 -18.11
N PRO A 199 14.81 5.06 -17.59
CA PRO A 199 15.37 4.34 -16.45
C PRO A 199 16.79 3.83 -16.70
N VAL A 200 17.15 3.57 -17.97
CA VAL A 200 18.50 3.20 -18.37
C VAL A 200 19.47 4.36 -18.16
N LEU A 201 19.07 5.60 -18.45
CA LEU A 201 19.91 6.79 -18.22
C LEU A 201 20.15 7.00 -16.72
N LYS A 202 19.11 6.84 -15.90
CA LYS A 202 19.24 6.96 -14.44
C LYS A 202 20.21 5.92 -13.88
N ASP A 203 20.15 4.67 -14.36
CA ASP A 203 21.06 3.60 -13.96
C ASP A 203 22.51 3.85 -14.42
N ILE A 204 22.72 4.42 -15.62
CA ILE A 204 24.05 4.82 -16.09
C ILE A 204 24.62 5.94 -15.22
N LEU A 205 23.82 6.96 -14.91
CA LEU A 205 24.26 8.11 -14.11
C LEU A 205 24.61 7.70 -12.67
N LEU A 206 23.84 6.79 -12.05
CA LEU A 206 24.12 6.29 -10.70
C LEU A 206 25.41 5.46 -10.60
N LYS A 207 26.02 5.08 -11.73
CA LYS A 207 27.34 4.42 -11.77
C LYS A 207 28.49 5.41 -11.79
N ILE A 208 28.23 6.70 -12.00
CA ILE A 208 29.25 7.75 -11.99
C ILE A 208 29.55 8.12 -10.53
N PRO A 209 30.80 8.01 -10.06
CA PRO A 209 31.18 8.41 -8.71
C PRO A 209 30.81 9.88 -8.43
N GLY A 210 30.12 10.13 -7.31
CA GLY A 210 29.64 11.46 -6.95
C GLY A 210 28.20 11.77 -7.40
N ILE A 211 27.61 10.94 -8.27
CA ILE A 211 26.17 10.97 -8.57
C ILE A 211 25.45 9.93 -7.71
N ASP A 212 24.38 10.35 -7.03
CA ASP A 212 23.59 9.53 -6.12
C ASP A 212 22.08 9.70 -6.35
N SER A 213 21.27 8.94 -5.60
CA SER A 213 19.80 8.99 -5.72
C SER A 213 19.19 10.34 -5.34
N LYS A 214 19.93 11.23 -4.67
CA LYS A 214 19.46 12.57 -4.28
C LYS A 214 19.75 13.61 -5.36
N ASN A 215 20.88 13.49 -6.06
CA ASN A 215 21.31 14.47 -7.06
C ASN A 215 21.06 14.04 -8.52
N VAL A 216 20.83 12.76 -8.82
CA VAL A 216 20.67 12.25 -10.18
C VAL A 216 19.54 12.95 -10.95
N ASN A 217 18.41 13.23 -10.29
CA ASN A 217 17.29 13.92 -10.94
C ASN A 217 17.66 15.35 -11.35
N ARG A 218 18.56 16.01 -10.61
CA ARG A 218 19.06 17.35 -10.95
C ARG A 218 19.96 17.32 -12.17
N VAL A 219 20.84 16.32 -12.25
CA VAL A 219 21.70 16.09 -13.41
C VAL A 219 20.84 15.87 -14.65
N ILE A 220 19.84 15.00 -14.56
CA ILE A 220 18.94 14.71 -15.69
C ILE A 220 18.15 15.96 -16.13
N THR A 221 17.77 16.82 -15.19
CA THR A 221 16.96 18.01 -15.50
C THR A 221 17.80 19.16 -16.07
N LYS A 222 19.02 19.37 -15.55
CA LYS A 222 19.89 20.50 -15.93
C LYS A 222 20.82 20.17 -17.12
N VAL A 223 21.15 18.90 -17.35
CA VAL A 223 22.12 18.49 -18.37
C VAL A 223 21.40 17.88 -19.58
N LYS A 224 21.73 18.38 -20.78
CA LYS A 224 21.05 18.02 -22.03
C LYS A 224 21.31 16.56 -22.45
N ASP A 225 22.57 16.13 -22.39
CA ASP A 225 23.01 14.81 -22.82
C ASP A 225 24.33 14.41 -22.10
N LEU A 226 24.71 13.14 -22.20
CA LEU A 226 25.94 12.62 -21.59
C LEU A 226 27.21 13.29 -22.14
N CYS A 227 27.20 13.76 -23.38
CA CYS A 227 28.35 14.43 -23.97
C CYS A 227 28.57 15.81 -23.31
N ALA A 228 27.47 16.55 -23.09
CA ALA A 228 27.50 17.81 -22.36
C ALA A 228 28.01 17.60 -20.93
N LEU A 229 27.65 16.51 -20.26
CA LEU A 229 28.15 16.19 -18.92
C LEU A 229 29.68 16.04 -18.88
N CYS A 230 30.28 15.41 -19.90
CA CYS A 230 31.73 15.19 -19.97
C CYS A 230 32.54 16.46 -20.25
N VAL A 231 31.93 17.47 -20.89
CA VAL A 231 32.63 18.71 -21.29
C VAL A 231 32.44 19.84 -20.26
N MET A 232 31.57 19.65 -19.26
CA MET A 232 31.33 20.62 -18.20
C MET A 232 32.57 20.85 -17.33
N SER A 233 32.79 22.11 -16.96
CA SER A 233 33.80 22.51 -15.98
C SER A 233 33.42 22.12 -14.55
N GLU A 234 34.40 22.07 -13.64
CA GLU A 234 34.16 21.78 -12.21
C GLU A 234 33.19 22.79 -11.57
N GLU A 235 33.22 24.06 -12.01
CA GLU A 235 32.32 25.11 -11.56
C GLU A 235 30.87 24.85 -12.00
N GLU A 236 30.66 24.46 -13.26
CA GLU A 236 29.33 24.09 -13.79
C GLU A 236 28.77 22.83 -13.11
N LEU A 237 29.61 21.82 -12.89
CA LEU A 237 29.23 20.62 -12.14
C LEU A 237 28.85 20.95 -10.69
N THR A 238 29.53 21.93 -10.07
CA THR A 238 29.20 22.39 -8.72
C THR A 238 27.82 23.06 -8.66
N ASP A 239 27.44 23.83 -9.68
CA ASP A 239 26.09 24.41 -9.78
C ASP A 239 25.01 23.34 -10.03
N VAL A 240 25.31 22.35 -10.87
CA VAL A 240 24.36 21.26 -11.17
C VAL A 240 24.10 20.38 -9.95
N LEU A 241 25.17 20.02 -9.22
CA LEU A 241 25.10 19.10 -8.09
C LEU A 241 24.84 19.80 -6.74
N GLU A 242 25.01 21.12 -6.67
CA GLU A 242 25.00 21.95 -5.45
C GLU A 242 25.94 21.43 -4.35
N ASN A 243 26.98 20.69 -4.75
CA ASN A 243 27.93 20.06 -3.84
C ASN A 243 29.31 20.02 -4.49
N SER A 244 30.21 20.88 -4.00
CA SER A 244 31.57 21.00 -4.51
C SER A 244 32.39 19.70 -4.37
N LYS A 245 32.18 18.90 -3.32
CA LYS A 245 32.88 17.61 -3.18
C LYS A 245 32.42 16.60 -4.22
N ALA A 246 31.11 16.52 -4.45
CA ALA A 246 30.55 15.61 -5.45
C ALA A 246 30.97 16.04 -6.87
N ALA A 247 30.92 17.34 -7.17
CA ALA A 247 31.35 17.90 -8.44
C ALA A 247 32.81 17.59 -8.76
N LYS A 248 33.70 17.73 -7.78
CA LYS A 248 35.11 17.39 -7.95
C LYS A 248 35.32 15.91 -8.27
N ILE A 249 34.63 15.01 -7.56
CA ILE A 249 34.71 13.56 -7.83
C ILE A 249 34.19 13.22 -9.23
N VAL A 250 33.08 13.84 -9.65
CA VAL A 250 32.52 13.65 -10.99
C VAL A 250 33.49 14.18 -12.05
N PHE A 251 34.08 15.36 -11.84
CA PHE A 251 35.03 15.97 -12.77
C PHE A 251 36.30 15.13 -12.94
N GLU A 252 36.87 14.64 -11.83
CA GLU A 252 38.05 13.74 -11.82
C GLU A 252 37.77 12.36 -12.45
N PHE A 253 36.50 11.93 -12.49
CA PHE A 253 36.13 10.67 -13.13
C PHE A 253 35.92 10.79 -14.64
N LEU A 254 35.44 11.96 -15.09
CA LEU A 254 35.10 12.19 -16.50
C LEU A 254 36.27 12.72 -17.34
N ASN A 255 37.31 13.30 -16.71
CA ASN A 255 38.52 13.85 -17.34
C ASN A 255 39.79 13.17 -16.83
#